data_AF-A0A9C9NJZ5-F1
#
_entry.id   AF-A0A9C9NJZ5-F1
#
_cell.length_a   1.000
_cell.length_b   1.000
_cell.length_c   1.000
_cell.angle_alpha   90.00
_cell.angle_beta   90.00
_cell.angle_gamma   90.00
#
_symmetry.space_group_name_H-M   'P 1'
#
loop_
_entity.id
_entity.type
_entity.pdbx_description
1 polymer ?
#
loop_
_entity_poly.entity_id
_entity_poly.type
_entity_poly.pdbx_seq_one_letter_code
_entity_poly.pdbx_strand_id
1 'polypeptide(L)'
;MSFRLRPTTAALFRFLEGADEVRPVEALGRVTDLAELPALAMPGIVQTDRANENKLTSRGRAFGTDLALTGIDQVVDGVTDHTRLARDVTVRAFVDWKIENHNNGDNGVLCVRGKSIIASDPELQLYGLEMERIDANNLRMRARWQDKLGTQAVLAGAAFLKPPGFFHVAVTRRWNTTTDILVRYYVNEILIGEETIAAAGDIGEGFGGTLIIGARNSSNPLVGFTDWMPLDSVIDHISIEGDEMSAEELRTDYRRQAVHFVEGGALLRAYIPPGDTWNPNPDSLVQRWIAAEGDGIGDGLAEANRLRDDFLPDRAYGNPLARWEFITGLAPGPSDSVQTRRD
;
A
#
# COMPACT_ATOMS: atom_id res chain seq x y z
N MET A 1 -3.38 0.85 -12.85
CA MET A 1 -3.97 0.62 -11.51
C MET A 1 -3.40 1.57 -10.48
N SER A 2 -4.23 2.17 -9.62
CA SER A 2 -3.76 3.02 -8.52
C SER A 2 -4.71 3.00 -7.33
N PHE A 3 -4.20 3.27 -6.12
CA PHE A 3 -5.06 3.71 -5.02
C PHE A 3 -5.84 4.97 -5.43
N ARG A 4 -7.10 5.02 -4.99
CA ARG A 4 -7.93 6.21 -5.14
C ARG A 4 -7.45 7.26 -4.14
N LEU A 5 -7.37 8.50 -4.59
CA LEU A 5 -7.19 9.64 -3.69
C LEU A 5 -8.43 9.76 -2.80
N ARG A 6 -8.22 9.65 -1.49
CA ARG A 6 -9.23 9.87 -0.46
C ARG A 6 -9.07 11.27 0.12
N PRO A 7 -10.11 11.87 0.71
CA PRO A 7 -9.97 13.12 1.44
C PRO A 7 -8.92 13.07 2.55
N THR A 8 -8.70 11.89 3.13
CA THR A 8 -7.72 11.64 4.20
C THR A 8 -6.34 11.23 3.67
N THR A 9 -6.15 11.07 2.35
CA THR A 9 -4.85 10.74 1.79
C THR A 9 -3.86 11.85 2.11
N ALA A 10 -2.83 11.49 2.88
CA ALA A 10 -1.73 12.37 3.22
C ALA A 10 -0.68 12.36 2.10
N ALA A 11 -0.37 11.17 1.57
CA ALA A 11 0.50 11.01 0.42
C ALA A 11 0.15 9.76 -0.38
N LEU A 12 0.25 9.85 -1.70
CA LEU A 12 0.06 8.72 -2.61
C LEU A 12 1.16 8.72 -3.65
N PHE A 13 1.95 7.66 -3.66
CA PHE A 13 3.05 7.43 -4.58
C PHE A 13 2.67 6.36 -5.59
N ARG A 14 2.86 6.72 -6.86
CA ARG A 14 2.58 5.84 -7.99
C ARG A 14 3.86 5.70 -8.81
N PHE A 15 4.24 4.47 -9.10
CA PHE A 15 5.42 4.17 -9.91
C PHE A 15 5.01 3.76 -11.34
N LEU A 16 4.15 4.58 -11.97
CA LEU A 16 3.49 4.25 -13.25
C LEU A 16 4.26 4.71 -14.51
N GLU A 17 5.40 5.37 -14.33
CA GLU A 17 6.07 6.08 -15.42
C GLU A 17 6.89 5.13 -16.32
N GLY A 18 7.09 5.53 -17.58
CA GLY A 18 7.80 4.72 -18.58
C GLY A 18 9.26 5.08 -18.78
N ALA A 19 9.80 6.00 -17.98
CA ALA A 19 11.18 6.43 -18.05
C ALA A 19 11.81 6.33 -16.66
N ASP A 20 13.01 5.74 -16.61
CA ASP A 20 13.73 5.44 -15.36
C ASP A 20 14.13 6.70 -14.57
N GLU A 21 14.15 7.85 -15.24
CA GLU A 21 14.55 9.16 -14.68
C GLU A 21 13.40 9.95 -14.05
N VAL A 22 12.13 9.56 -14.28
CA VAL A 22 11.00 10.36 -13.80
C VAL A 22 10.75 10.04 -12.33
N ARG A 23 10.70 11.07 -11.49
CA ARG A 23 10.50 10.94 -10.04
C ARG A 23 9.05 10.58 -9.73
N PRO A 24 8.80 9.71 -8.73
CA PRO A 24 7.45 9.41 -8.29
C PRO A 24 6.71 10.69 -7.92
N VAL A 25 5.60 10.94 -8.60
CA VAL A 25 4.77 12.10 -8.32
C VAL A 25 3.85 11.78 -7.14
N GLU A 26 3.95 12.57 -6.09
CA GLU A 26 2.92 12.58 -5.05
C GLU A 26 1.65 13.19 -5.64
N ALA A 27 0.57 12.42 -5.68
CA ALA A 27 -0.64 12.79 -6.41
C ALA A 27 -1.35 14.05 -5.88
N LEU A 28 -1.00 14.55 -4.69
CA LEU A 28 -1.55 15.77 -4.10
C LEU A 28 -0.64 17.00 -4.23
N GLY A 29 0.62 16.83 -4.67
CA GLY A 29 1.58 17.93 -4.85
C GLY A 29 1.91 18.73 -3.58
N ARG A 30 1.75 18.12 -2.40
CA ARG A 30 2.03 18.68 -1.08
C ARG A 30 3.48 18.45 -0.62
N VAL A 31 4.18 17.54 -1.29
CA VAL A 31 5.52 17.07 -1.02
C VAL A 31 6.38 17.42 -2.25
N THR A 32 7.42 18.24 -2.07
CA THR A 32 8.29 18.78 -3.15
C THR A 32 9.69 18.17 -3.27
N ASP A 33 9.95 17.09 -4.03
CA ASP A 33 11.25 16.38 -4.10
C ASP A 33 12.49 16.98 -3.37
N LEU A 34 13.12 16.20 -2.46
CA LEU A 34 14.41 16.62 -1.89
C LEU A 34 15.38 16.88 -3.04
N ALA A 35 16.09 18.00 -2.96
CA ALA A 35 17.15 18.33 -3.89
C ALA A 35 18.02 17.10 -4.10
N GLU A 36 18.33 16.79 -5.36
CA GLU A 36 19.14 15.65 -5.76
C GLU A 36 20.39 15.55 -4.87
N LEU A 37 20.36 14.64 -3.89
CA LEU A 37 21.57 14.33 -3.15
C LEU A 37 22.49 13.69 -4.18
N PRO A 38 23.69 14.24 -4.46
CA PRO A 38 24.53 13.87 -5.61
C PRO A 38 24.98 12.40 -5.67
N ALA A 39 24.51 11.57 -4.74
CA ALA A 39 24.87 10.18 -4.59
C ALA A 39 23.64 9.25 -4.55
N LEU A 40 22.40 9.77 -4.50
CA LEU A 40 21.20 8.94 -4.58
C LEU A 40 20.84 8.67 -6.05
N ALA A 41 20.91 7.41 -6.48
CA ALA A 41 20.31 6.98 -7.74
C ALA A 41 18.81 6.72 -7.53
N MET A 42 18.02 6.72 -8.60
CA MET A 42 16.63 6.27 -8.54
C MET A 42 16.55 4.76 -8.74
N PRO A 43 15.71 4.02 -7.99
CA PRO A 43 15.52 2.60 -8.27
C PRO A 43 14.88 2.42 -9.64
N GLY A 44 15.42 1.48 -10.43
CA GLY A 44 14.99 1.23 -11.81
C GLY A 44 13.55 0.74 -11.87
N ILE A 45 12.86 1.08 -12.96
CA ILE A 45 11.50 0.58 -13.21
C ILE A 45 11.61 -0.81 -13.83
N VAL A 46 10.97 -1.78 -13.21
CA VAL A 46 10.87 -3.13 -13.74
C VAL A 46 9.44 -3.40 -14.22
N GLN A 47 9.32 -4.05 -15.37
CA GLN A 47 8.07 -4.69 -15.76
C GLN A 47 7.88 -5.90 -14.87
N THR A 48 6.71 -5.99 -14.26
CA THR A 48 6.35 -7.14 -13.44
C THR A 48 5.17 -7.86 -14.03
N ASP A 49 5.36 -9.16 -14.22
CA ASP A 49 4.26 -10.07 -14.49
C ASP A 49 3.54 -10.29 -13.16
N ARG A 50 2.48 -9.52 -12.90
CA ARG A 50 1.46 -9.96 -11.94
C ARG A 50 0.86 -11.24 -12.51
N ALA A 51 1.42 -12.37 -12.09
CA ALA A 51 1.03 -13.69 -12.54
C ALA A 51 -0.42 -13.95 -12.13
N ASN A 52 -1.34 -13.68 -13.04
CA ASN A 52 -2.63 -14.37 -13.20
C ASN A 52 -3.15 -14.05 -14.61
N GLU A 53 -2.88 -14.98 -15.53
CA GLU A 53 -3.55 -15.31 -16.80
C GLU A 53 -3.78 -14.22 -17.86
N ASN A 54 -3.77 -12.92 -17.55
CA ASN A 54 -4.21 -11.86 -18.45
C ASN A 54 -3.13 -10.84 -18.86
N LYS A 55 -1.86 -11.09 -18.50
CA LYS A 55 -0.68 -10.30 -18.95
C LYS A 55 -0.89 -8.78 -18.91
N LEU A 56 -1.55 -8.27 -17.88
CA LEU A 56 -1.46 -6.84 -17.57
C LEU A 56 -0.10 -6.65 -16.93
N THR A 57 0.86 -6.17 -17.71
CA THR A 57 2.18 -5.79 -17.22
C THR A 57 2.01 -4.63 -16.26
N SER A 58 2.11 -4.90 -14.96
CA SER A 58 2.31 -3.83 -13.98
C SER A 58 3.75 -3.35 -14.06
N ARG A 59 3.97 -2.10 -13.65
CA ARG A 59 5.30 -1.53 -13.50
C ARG A 59 5.49 -1.23 -12.02
N GLY A 60 6.69 -1.46 -11.52
CA GLY A 60 7.07 -1.12 -10.16
C GLY A 60 8.53 -0.75 -10.10
N ARG A 61 8.96 -0.18 -8.98
CA ARG A 61 10.37 0.11 -8.74
C ARG A 61 11.03 -1.04 -8.00
N ALA A 62 12.09 -1.58 -8.59
CA ALA A 62 12.93 -2.59 -7.96
C ALA A 62 14.01 -1.93 -7.12
N PHE A 63 14.14 -2.38 -5.87
CA PHE A 63 15.16 -1.91 -4.93
C PHE A 63 16.26 -2.99 -4.84
N GLY A 64 17.52 -2.69 -5.21
CA GLY A 64 18.58 -3.70 -5.48
C GLY A 64 20.02 -3.36 -5.07
N THR A 65 20.97 -4.30 -5.30
CA THR A 65 22.35 -4.34 -4.73
C THR A 65 23.32 -3.26 -5.21
N ASP A 66 23.20 -2.80 -6.45
CA ASP A 66 24.18 -1.87 -7.07
C ASP A 66 23.85 -0.39 -6.78
N LEU A 67 22.73 -0.16 -6.10
CA LEU A 67 22.19 1.15 -5.82
C LEU A 67 22.49 1.49 -4.38
N ALA A 68 23.74 1.87 -4.10
CA ALA A 68 24.28 2.13 -2.75
C ALA A 68 23.44 3.12 -1.91
N LEU A 69 22.51 3.82 -2.56
CA LEU A 69 21.88 5.04 -2.12
C LEU A 69 20.54 5.20 -2.87
N THR A 70 19.61 4.25 -2.79
CA THR A 70 18.25 4.43 -3.33
C THR A 70 17.24 4.47 -2.21
N GLY A 71 16.75 5.66 -1.92
CA GLY A 71 15.46 5.89 -1.27
C GLY A 71 14.78 7.00 -2.05
N ILE A 72 13.45 6.94 -2.20
CA ILE A 72 12.72 8.12 -2.66
C ILE A 72 12.67 9.06 -1.45
N ASP A 73 13.67 9.93 -1.37
CA ASP A 73 13.77 10.95 -0.36
C ASP A 73 12.76 12.04 -0.69
N GLN A 74 11.66 12.06 0.08
CA GLN A 74 10.62 13.07 -0.10
C GLN A 74 10.37 13.91 1.18
N VAL A 75 11.02 15.08 1.18
CA VAL A 75 10.58 16.48 1.42
C VAL A 75 10.02 17.03 2.75
N VAL A 76 10.51 18.24 3.03
CA VAL A 76 9.86 19.47 3.56
C VAL A 76 8.39 19.63 3.13
N ASP A 77 7.50 19.79 4.11
CA ASP A 77 6.08 20.00 3.87
C ASP A 77 5.83 21.31 3.09
N GLY A 78 5.27 21.22 1.87
CA GLY A 78 4.87 22.40 1.08
C GLY A 78 3.66 23.13 1.70
N VAL A 79 2.95 22.46 2.60
CA VAL A 79 1.92 23.01 3.48
C VAL A 79 2.16 22.46 4.89
N THR A 80 2.36 23.35 5.85
CA THR A 80 2.63 23.01 7.26
C THR A 80 1.66 21.93 7.78
N ASP A 81 2.19 20.92 8.47
CA ASP A 81 1.47 19.86 9.20
C ASP A 81 0.69 18.81 8.39
N HIS A 82 0.78 18.80 7.06
CA HIS A 82 -0.10 17.93 6.27
C HIS A 82 0.30 16.45 6.23
N THR A 83 1.59 16.11 6.38
CA THR A 83 2.08 14.72 6.35
C THR A 83 2.59 14.23 7.70
N ARG A 84 2.54 15.07 8.74
CA ARG A 84 2.99 14.77 10.10
C ARG A 84 1.85 14.09 10.89
N LEU A 85 1.57 12.85 10.54
CA LEU A 85 0.50 12.05 11.13
C LEU A 85 0.90 11.54 12.53
N ALA A 86 0.80 12.42 13.53
CA ALA A 86 1.23 12.17 14.91
C ALA A 86 0.29 11.22 15.68
N ARG A 87 -0.90 10.93 15.15
CA ARG A 87 -1.85 10.02 15.79
C ARG A 87 -2.24 8.88 14.86
N ASP A 88 -3.38 9.02 14.21
CA ASP A 88 -3.94 7.98 13.38
C ASP A 88 -3.25 7.97 12.02
N VAL A 89 -2.98 6.77 11.51
CA VAL A 89 -2.34 6.61 10.23
C VAL A 89 -2.66 5.22 9.66
N THR A 90 -2.86 5.17 8.36
CA THR A 90 -2.83 3.92 7.60
C THR A 90 -1.72 3.98 6.59
N VAL A 91 -0.80 3.02 6.66
CA VAL A 91 0.25 2.80 5.65
C VAL A 91 -0.10 1.55 4.88
N ARG A 92 -0.11 1.63 3.56
CA ARG A 92 -0.46 0.50 2.70
C ARG A 92 0.31 0.49 1.39
N ALA A 93 0.65 -0.69 0.90
CA ALA A 93 1.39 -0.84 -0.34
C ALA A 93 1.09 -2.17 -1.03
N PHE A 94 1.29 -2.19 -2.35
CA PHE A 94 1.43 -3.42 -3.10
C PHE A 94 2.90 -3.69 -3.39
N VAL A 95 3.36 -4.86 -2.96
CA VAL A 95 4.77 -5.23 -2.97
C VAL A 95 4.98 -6.65 -3.46
N ASP A 96 6.10 -6.87 -4.13
CA ASP A 96 6.70 -8.19 -4.25
C ASP A 96 7.96 -8.20 -3.38
N TRP A 97 7.83 -8.78 -2.19
CA TRP A 97 8.90 -8.81 -1.19
C TRP A 97 9.78 -10.04 -1.37
N LYS A 98 11.02 -9.88 -1.83
CA LYS A 98 11.94 -11.01 -2.10
C LYS A 98 12.56 -11.56 -0.82
N ILE A 99 11.74 -12.23 -0.01
CA ILE A 99 12.12 -12.81 1.29
C ILE A 99 13.42 -13.62 1.21
N GLU A 100 13.64 -14.34 0.10
CA GLU A 100 14.82 -15.15 -0.17
C GLU A 100 16.14 -14.36 -0.09
N ASN A 101 16.08 -13.05 -0.32
CA ASN A 101 17.22 -12.14 -0.32
C ASN A 101 17.50 -11.48 1.03
N HIS A 102 16.82 -11.92 2.10
CA HIS A 102 17.09 -11.59 3.50
C HIS A 102 17.58 -12.81 4.28
N ASN A 103 18.37 -12.63 5.34
CA ASN A 103 18.57 -13.68 6.32
C ASN A 103 17.40 -13.72 7.32
N ASN A 104 17.24 -14.83 8.03
CA ASN A 104 16.26 -14.90 9.11
C ASN A 104 16.61 -13.88 10.21
N GLY A 105 15.64 -13.09 10.63
CA GLY A 105 15.78 -11.97 11.56
C GLY A 105 16.09 -10.63 10.87
N ASP A 106 16.38 -10.62 9.56
CA ASP A 106 16.63 -9.37 8.86
C ASP A 106 15.33 -8.58 8.66
N ASN A 107 15.40 -7.33 9.06
CA ASN A 107 14.34 -6.35 8.98
C ASN A 107 14.45 -5.51 7.71
N GLY A 108 13.30 -5.16 7.13
CA GLY A 108 13.21 -4.20 6.05
C GLY A 108 12.11 -3.17 6.24
N VAL A 109 12.48 -1.91 6.03
CA VAL A 109 11.54 -0.79 6.12
C VAL A 109 10.99 -0.48 4.73
N LEU A 110 9.68 -0.64 4.59
CA LEU A 110 8.95 -0.27 3.38
C LEU A 110 8.89 1.25 3.24
N CYS A 111 8.46 1.92 4.30
CA CYS A 111 8.46 3.37 4.38
C CYS A 111 8.58 3.85 5.82
N VAL A 112 9.13 5.05 5.97
CA VAL A 112 9.20 5.74 7.26
C VAL A 112 9.23 7.23 7.07
N ARG A 113 8.46 7.95 7.88
CA ARG A 113 8.50 9.42 7.99
C ARG A 113 9.10 9.79 9.33
N GLY A 114 10.01 10.75 9.38
CA GLY A 114 10.61 11.27 10.62
C GLY A 114 10.75 12.78 10.59
N LYS A 115 11.06 13.41 11.73
CA LYS A 115 11.40 14.84 11.81
C LYS A 115 12.71 15.19 11.09
N SER A 116 13.60 14.21 10.96
CA SER A 116 14.94 14.34 10.39
C SER A 116 15.43 12.99 9.89
N ILE A 117 16.50 12.97 9.10
CA ILE A 117 17.28 11.75 8.82
C ILE A 117 18.45 11.59 9.79
N ILE A 118 18.75 12.61 10.60
CA ILE A 118 19.92 12.63 11.47
C ILE A 118 19.70 11.72 12.67
N ALA A 119 20.52 10.68 12.81
CA ALA A 119 20.38 9.62 13.83
C ALA A 119 20.31 10.11 15.28
N SER A 120 20.79 11.33 15.57
CA SER A 120 20.76 11.93 16.90
C SER A 120 19.49 12.72 17.22
N ASP A 121 18.65 12.98 16.22
CA ASP A 121 17.43 13.77 16.44
C ASP A 121 16.35 12.89 17.09
N PRO A 122 15.64 13.37 18.12
CA PRO A 122 14.48 12.66 18.61
C PRO A 122 13.40 12.64 17.52
N GLU A 123 12.60 11.56 17.49
CA GLU A 123 11.46 11.39 16.59
C GLU A 123 11.86 11.26 15.10
N LEU A 124 12.86 10.41 14.86
CA LEU A 124 13.25 9.94 13.53
C LEU A 124 12.14 9.13 12.84
N GLN A 125 11.15 8.64 13.57
CA GLN A 125 10.09 7.78 13.03
C GLN A 125 8.73 8.21 13.62
N LEU A 126 7.93 8.94 12.87
CA LEU A 126 6.55 9.30 13.20
C LEU A 126 5.58 8.14 12.93
N TYR A 127 5.80 7.48 11.80
CA TYR A 127 5.12 6.28 11.38
C TYR A 127 5.99 5.54 10.37
N GLY A 128 5.78 4.25 10.24
CA GLY A 128 6.45 3.41 9.27
C GLY A 128 5.89 2.00 9.28
N LEU A 129 6.21 1.27 8.22
CA LEU A 129 5.89 -0.14 8.05
C LEU A 129 7.18 -0.90 7.84
N GLU A 130 7.37 -1.90 8.69
CA GLU A 130 8.48 -2.83 8.61
C GLU A 130 7.97 -4.25 8.31
N MET A 131 8.78 -5.00 7.56
CA MET A 131 8.67 -6.44 7.45
C MET A 131 9.98 -7.13 7.85
N GLU A 132 9.89 -8.13 8.71
CA GLU A 132 10.99 -8.99 9.17
C GLU A 132 10.85 -10.38 8.53
N ARG A 133 11.96 -10.96 8.08
CA ARG A 133 11.98 -12.39 7.70
C ARG A 133 12.05 -13.26 8.95
N ILE A 134 11.02 -14.05 9.24
CA ILE A 134 11.08 -15.04 10.32
C ILE A 134 11.82 -16.30 9.85
N ASP A 135 11.42 -16.83 8.70
CA ASP A 135 12.00 -18.02 8.08
C ASP A 135 11.91 -17.96 6.56
N ALA A 136 12.06 -19.07 5.85
CA ALA A 136 12.04 -19.13 4.39
C ALA A 136 10.70 -18.71 3.76
N ASN A 137 9.59 -18.83 4.47
CA ASN A 137 8.25 -18.58 3.94
C ASN A 137 7.46 -17.56 4.77
N ASN A 138 7.84 -17.33 6.03
CA ASN A 138 7.10 -16.48 6.94
C ASN A 138 7.74 -15.10 7.09
N LEU A 139 6.91 -14.08 7.00
CA LEU A 139 7.23 -12.69 7.29
C LEU A 139 6.52 -12.26 8.58
N ARG A 140 7.06 -11.24 9.25
CA ARG A 140 6.38 -10.51 10.31
C ARG A 140 6.25 -9.05 9.91
N MET A 141 5.04 -8.51 9.99
CA MET A 141 4.79 -7.10 9.78
C MET A 141 4.74 -6.36 11.11
N ARG A 142 5.38 -5.19 11.18
CA ARG A 142 5.38 -4.29 12.36
C ARG A 142 5.15 -2.85 11.93
N ALA A 143 4.32 -2.15 12.71
CA ALA A 143 4.34 -0.69 12.67
C ALA A 143 5.67 -0.20 13.26
N ARG A 144 6.04 1.05 12.96
CA ARG A 144 7.18 1.71 13.61
C ARG A 144 6.88 3.16 13.89
N TRP A 145 7.21 3.61 15.11
CA TRP A 145 7.30 5.02 15.45
C TRP A 145 8.18 5.21 16.70
N GLN A 146 8.51 6.45 16.99
CA GLN A 146 9.21 6.92 18.16
C GLN A 146 8.35 7.96 18.87
N ASP A 147 8.49 8.03 20.19
CA ASP A 147 7.95 9.14 20.96
C ASP A 147 8.77 10.43 20.77
N LYS A 148 8.31 11.52 21.40
CA LYS A 148 9.00 12.82 21.41
C LYS A 148 10.41 12.82 22.00
N LEU A 149 10.80 11.76 22.71
CA LEU A 149 12.14 11.57 23.28
C LEU A 149 13.02 10.70 22.37
N GLY A 150 12.50 10.22 21.24
CA GLY A 150 13.21 9.30 20.33
C GLY A 150 13.15 7.83 20.75
N THR A 151 12.33 7.49 21.76
CA THR A 151 12.16 6.10 22.20
C THR A 151 11.26 5.36 21.22
N GLN A 152 11.77 4.29 20.62
CA GLN A 152 11.01 3.49 19.67
C GLN A 152 9.91 2.69 20.37
N ALA A 153 8.71 2.68 19.77
CA ALA A 153 7.63 1.83 20.21
C ALA A 153 7.99 0.36 20.01
N VAL A 154 7.82 -0.44 21.07
CA VAL A 154 8.10 -1.88 21.04
C VAL A 154 6.83 -2.62 20.65
N LEU A 155 6.86 -3.24 19.49
CA LEU A 155 5.71 -3.90 18.85
C LEU A 155 6.06 -5.36 18.58
N ALA A 156 5.15 -6.27 18.92
CA ALA A 156 5.33 -7.69 18.59
C ALA A 156 5.09 -7.91 17.10
N GLY A 157 4.11 -7.19 16.52
CA GLY A 157 3.71 -7.35 15.13
C GLY A 157 2.92 -8.63 14.87
N ALA A 158 2.64 -8.88 13.59
CA ALA A 158 1.88 -10.06 13.15
C ALA A 158 2.66 -10.87 12.12
N ALA A 159 2.77 -12.18 12.36
CA ALA A 159 3.40 -13.13 11.45
C ALA A 159 2.41 -13.64 10.40
N PHE A 160 2.87 -13.87 9.18
CA PHE A 160 2.06 -14.40 8.09
C PHE A 160 2.92 -15.19 7.09
N LEU A 161 2.27 -16.12 6.39
CA LEU A 161 2.85 -16.81 5.26
C LEU A 161 2.92 -15.87 4.06
N LYS A 162 4.11 -15.66 3.48
CA LYS A 162 4.30 -14.80 2.32
C LYS A 162 3.44 -15.29 1.15
N PRO A 163 2.53 -14.46 0.61
CA PRO A 163 1.80 -14.81 -0.61
C PRO A 163 2.76 -14.89 -1.83
N PRO A 164 2.45 -15.73 -2.84
CA PRO A 164 3.22 -15.76 -4.07
C PRO A 164 3.09 -14.43 -4.84
N GLY A 165 4.18 -13.98 -5.46
CA GLY A 165 4.21 -12.75 -6.27
C GLY A 165 3.88 -11.49 -5.48
N PHE A 166 3.15 -10.57 -6.12
CA PHE A 166 2.68 -9.32 -5.50
C PHE A 166 1.56 -9.57 -4.50
N PHE A 167 1.64 -8.86 -3.38
CA PHE A 167 0.60 -8.86 -2.36
C PHE A 167 0.42 -7.47 -1.77
N HIS A 168 -0.77 -7.24 -1.23
CA HIS A 168 -1.11 -6.01 -0.53
C HIS A 168 -0.80 -6.16 0.94
N VAL A 169 -0.10 -5.18 1.51
CA VAL A 169 0.13 -5.03 2.94
C VAL A 169 -0.50 -3.74 3.42
N ALA A 170 -1.10 -3.77 4.61
CA ALA A 170 -1.54 -2.57 5.28
C ALA A 170 -1.34 -2.66 6.80
N VAL A 171 -0.94 -1.54 7.38
CA VAL A 171 -0.85 -1.31 8.82
C VAL A 171 -1.70 -0.11 9.16
N THR A 172 -2.63 -0.28 10.10
CA THR A 172 -3.41 0.82 10.64
C THR A 172 -3.01 1.07 12.09
N ARG A 173 -2.95 2.34 12.48
CA ARG A 173 -2.73 2.77 13.86
C ARG A 173 -3.84 3.72 14.24
N ARG A 174 -4.50 3.44 15.37
CA ARG A 174 -5.51 4.31 15.99
C ARG A 174 -5.19 4.58 17.45
N TRP A 175 -5.27 5.84 17.86
CA TRP A 175 -5.22 6.25 19.26
C TRP A 175 -6.62 6.18 19.87
N ASN A 176 -6.87 5.18 20.71
CA ASN A 176 -8.12 5.10 21.49
C ASN A 176 -8.12 6.13 22.62
N THR A 177 -6.96 6.35 23.25
CA THR A 177 -6.72 7.37 24.26
C THR A 177 -5.28 7.92 24.11
N THR A 178 -4.87 8.86 24.97
CA THR A 178 -3.47 9.36 25.00
C THR A 178 -2.44 8.30 25.37
N THR A 179 -2.85 7.15 25.88
CA THR A 179 -1.93 6.07 26.29
C THR A 179 -2.31 4.73 25.71
N ASP A 180 -3.41 4.64 24.97
CA ASP A 180 -3.95 3.39 24.44
C ASP A 180 -4.01 3.47 22.92
N ILE A 181 -3.23 2.62 22.26
CA ILE A 181 -3.06 2.63 20.82
C ILE A 181 -3.36 1.23 20.31
N LEU A 182 -4.23 1.16 19.30
CA LEU A 182 -4.57 -0.05 18.59
C LEU A 182 -3.83 -0.06 17.25
N VAL A 183 -3.14 -1.16 16.97
CA VAL A 183 -2.47 -1.41 15.69
C VAL A 183 -3.05 -2.67 15.07
N ARG A 184 -3.36 -2.61 13.77
CA ARG A 184 -3.87 -3.76 13.01
C ARG A 184 -3.06 -4.00 11.75
N TYR A 185 -2.95 -5.27 11.40
CA TYR A 185 -2.08 -5.76 10.35
C TYR A 185 -2.91 -6.54 9.32
N TYR A 186 -2.81 -6.18 8.04
CA TYR A 186 -3.58 -6.80 6.98
C TYR A 186 -2.70 -7.26 5.82
N VAL A 187 -3.01 -8.44 5.28
CA VAL A 187 -2.42 -8.98 4.04
C VAL A 187 -3.54 -9.40 3.09
N ASN A 188 -3.52 -8.89 1.86
CA ASN A 188 -4.51 -9.22 0.82
C ASN A 188 -5.98 -9.13 1.28
N GLU A 189 -6.33 -8.13 2.10
CA GLU A 189 -7.66 -7.93 2.75
C GLU A 189 -7.91 -8.66 4.07
N ILE A 190 -7.04 -9.57 4.48
CA ILE A 190 -7.21 -10.41 5.67
C ILE A 190 -6.49 -9.77 6.86
N LEU A 191 -7.19 -9.60 7.99
CA LEU A 191 -6.58 -9.24 9.26
C LEU A 191 -5.70 -10.41 9.74
N ILE A 192 -4.38 -10.21 9.77
CA ILE A 192 -3.41 -11.22 10.22
C ILE A 192 -3.09 -11.09 11.71
N GLY A 193 -3.38 -9.94 12.32
CA GLY A 193 -3.19 -9.72 13.74
C GLY A 193 -3.54 -8.30 14.17
N GLU A 194 -3.73 -8.14 15.47
CA GLU A 194 -3.92 -6.85 16.13
C GLU A 194 -3.17 -6.83 17.46
N GLU A 195 -2.71 -5.65 17.86
CA GLU A 195 -2.10 -5.45 19.16
C GLU A 195 -2.55 -4.12 19.76
N THR A 196 -2.72 -4.11 21.07
CA THR A 196 -3.05 -2.92 21.85
C THR A 196 -1.89 -2.62 22.78
N ILE A 197 -1.42 -1.37 22.78
CA ILE A 197 -0.19 -0.98 23.46
C ILE A 197 -0.50 0.12 24.44
N ALA A 198 -0.12 -0.10 25.69
CA ALA A 198 -0.12 0.91 26.71
C ALA A 198 1.19 1.72 26.67
N ALA A 199 1.10 3.05 26.66
CA ALA A 199 2.20 3.98 26.85
C ALA A 199 3.30 4.00 25.77
N ALA A 200 2.95 4.18 24.50
CA ALA A 200 3.93 4.37 23.43
C ALA A 200 4.50 5.80 23.30
N GLY A 201 4.31 6.63 24.35
CA GLY A 201 4.75 8.03 24.43
C GLY A 201 4.03 8.96 23.46
N ASP A 202 3.87 10.23 23.83
CA ASP A 202 3.36 11.24 22.88
C ASP A 202 4.36 11.37 21.74
N ILE A 203 3.89 11.26 20.50
CA ILE A 203 4.64 11.76 19.35
C ILE A 203 4.70 13.28 19.49
N GLY A 204 5.88 13.87 19.31
CA GLY A 204 6.08 15.30 19.53
C GLY A 204 5.18 16.15 18.63
N GLU A 205 5.12 17.44 18.92
CA GLU A 205 4.61 18.44 17.97
C GLU A 205 5.80 19.05 17.22
N GLY A 206 5.62 19.43 15.96
CA GLY A 206 6.70 19.97 15.15
C GLY A 206 6.33 20.16 13.69
N PHE A 207 7.25 20.75 12.93
CA PHE A 207 7.09 21.04 11.51
C PHE A 207 8.19 20.36 10.69
N GLY A 208 7.85 19.89 9.49
CA GLY A 208 8.80 19.29 8.56
C GLY A 208 9.11 17.81 8.85
N GLY A 209 10.06 17.28 8.07
CA GLY A 209 10.50 15.89 8.18
C GLY A 209 11.11 15.33 6.91
N THR A 210 11.48 14.05 6.96
CA THR A 210 11.91 13.25 5.80
C THR A 210 11.06 11.98 5.70
N LEU A 211 10.44 11.75 4.54
CA LEU A 211 9.83 10.49 4.17
C LEU A 211 10.83 9.70 3.33
N ILE A 212 11.04 8.44 3.69
CA ILE A 212 11.87 7.50 2.96
C ILE A 212 11.00 6.32 2.54
N ILE A 213 11.10 5.93 1.28
CA ILE A 213 10.49 4.70 0.74
C ILE A 213 11.62 3.79 0.26
N GLY A 214 11.63 2.55 0.77
CA GLY A 214 12.61 1.51 0.43
C GLY A 214 14.05 1.91 0.80
N ALA A 215 14.34 2.10 2.09
CA ALA A 215 15.61 2.67 2.55
C ALA A 215 16.84 1.78 2.25
N ARG A 216 17.96 2.43 1.89
CA ARG A 216 19.36 1.95 1.96
C ARG A 216 20.30 3.06 2.47
N ASN A 217 21.20 2.74 3.40
CA ASN A 217 22.40 3.53 3.73
C ASN A 217 23.61 2.69 3.33
N SER A 218 24.48 3.25 2.50
CA SER A 218 25.88 2.87 2.51
C SER A 218 26.67 3.99 3.19
N SER A 219 27.36 3.62 4.27
CA SER A 219 28.50 4.31 4.88
C SER A 219 28.33 5.71 5.50
N ASN A 220 27.14 6.31 5.58
CA ASN A 220 26.96 7.58 6.30
C ASN A 220 26.45 7.35 7.75
N PRO A 221 27.29 7.48 8.80
CA PRO A 221 26.89 7.30 10.19
C PRO A 221 25.88 8.36 10.69
N LEU A 222 25.56 9.37 9.88
CA LEU A 222 24.57 10.40 10.22
C LEU A 222 23.13 9.96 9.93
N VAL A 223 22.87 8.93 9.13
CA VAL A 223 21.49 8.53 8.75
C VAL A 223 20.99 7.40 9.67
N GLY A 224 19.90 7.65 10.40
CA GLY A 224 19.40 6.79 11.48
C GLY A 224 18.66 5.50 11.09
N PHE A 225 18.68 5.10 9.81
CA PHE A 225 17.94 3.93 9.32
C PHE A 225 18.90 2.84 8.83
N THR A 226 18.80 1.66 9.42
CA THR A 226 19.69 0.51 9.14
C THR A 226 18.97 -0.74 8.61
N ASP A 227 17.65 -0.69 8.49
CA ASP A 227 16.80 -1.84 8.14
C ASP A 227 16.37 -1.76 6.66
N TRP A 228 16.70 -2.79 5.87
CA TRP A 228 16.74 -2.76 4.40
C TRP A 228 15.61 -3.54 3.75
N MET A 229 15.04 -3.08 2.64
CA MET A 229 14.22 -3.99 1.82
C MET A 229 15.09 -5.09 1.21
N PRO A 230 14.59 -6.33 1.07
CA PRO A 230 15.33 -7.38 0.41
C PRO A 230 15.63 -7.00 -1.03
N LEU A 231 16.79 -7.44 -1.51
CA LEU A 231 17.23 -7.19 -2.87
C LEU A 231 16.18 -7.64 -3.88
N ASP A 232 16.02 -6.87 -4.96
CA ASP A 232 15.06 -7.09 -6.03
C ASP A 232 13.59 -7.06 -5.59
N SER A 233 13.30 -6.59 -4.37
CA SER A 233 11.94 -6.32 -3.95
C SER A 233 11.36 -5.18 -4.77
N VAL A 234 10.08 -5.31 -5.12
CA VAL A 234 9.40 -4.35 -5.98
C VAL A 234 8.27 -3.69 -5.22
N ILE A 235 8.19 -2.36 -5.29
CA ILE A 235 7.00 -1.61 -4.88
C ILE A 235 6.30 -1.09 -6.13
N ASP A 236 5.02 -1.39 -6.25
CA ASP A 236 4.15 -0.88 -7.33
C ASP A 236 3.57 0.49 -6.95
N HIS A 237 3.04 0.58 -5.73
CA HIS A 237 2.50 1.83 -5.20
C HIS A 237 2.39 1.78 -3.68
N ILE A 238 2.36 2.95 -3.06
CA ILE A 238 2.22 3.12 -1.62
C ILE A 238 1.32 4.32 -1.33
N SER A 239 0.39 4.15 -0.38
CA SER A 239 -0.48 5.22 0.11
C SER A 239 -0.34 5.35 1.63
N ILE A 240 -0.41 6.59 2.08
CA ILE A 240 -0.40 6.99 3.47
C ILE A 240 -1.66 7.81 3.70
N GLU A 241 -2.53 7.32 4.57
CA GLU A 241 -3.78 7.98 4.95
C GLU A 241 -3.68 8.54 6.37
N GLY A 242 -4.29 9.70 6.60
CA GLY A 242 -4.33 10.40 7.89
C GLY A 242 -5.35 9.88 8.89
N ASP A 243 -5.93 8.72 8.66
CA ASP A 243 -6.93 8.06 9.49
C ASP A 243 -6.72 6.54 9.57
N GLU A 244 -7.38 5.91 10.54
CA GLU A 244 -7.51 4.46 10.60
C GLU A 244 -8.54 4.01 9.54
N MET A 245 -8.06 3.40 8.46
CA MET A 245 -8.96 2.74 7.51
C MET A 245 -9.61 1.52 8.15
N SER A 246 -10.90 1.32 7.89
CA SER A 246 -11.60 0.12 8.33
C SER A 246 -11.19 -1.13 7.53
N ALA A 247 -11.50 -2.31 8.06
CA ALA A 247 -11.26 -3.57 7.36
C ALA A 247 -12.03 -3.64 6.02
N GLU A 248 -13.25 -3.10 6.00
CA GLU A 248 -14.09 -3.01 4.80
C GLU A 248 -13.46 -2.10 3.76
N GLU A 249 -12.97 -0.92 4.16
CA GLU A 249 -12.33 0.01 3.24
C GLU A 249 -11.03 -0.56 2.64
N LEU A 250 -10.22 -1.24 3.44
CA LEU A 250 -9.01 -1.92 2.99
C LEU A 250 -9.34 -3.07 2.03
N ARG A 251 -10.41 -3.81 2.31
CA ARG A 251 -10.92 -4.89 1.45
C ARG A 251 -11.40 -4.35 0.10
N THR A 252 -12.25 -3.33 0.12
CA THR A 252 -12.75 -2.70 -1.11
C THR A 252 -11.61 -2.19 -1.98
N ASP A 253 -10.61 -1.53 -1.37
CA ASP A 253 -9.47 -1.00 -2.13
C ASP A 253 -8.56 -2.12 -2.66
N TYR A 254 -8.34 -3.20 -1.90
CA TYR A 254 -7.62 -4.38 -2.38
C TYR A 254 -8.36 -5.02 -3.56
N ARG A 255 -9.65 -5.33 -3.44
CA ARG A 255 -10.44 -5.99 -4.48
C ARG A 255 -10.52 -5.17 -5.75
N ARG A 256 -10.70 -3.85 -5.62
CA ARG A 256 -10.65 -2.92 -6.77
C ARG A 256 -9.39 -3.15 -7.60
N GLN A 257 -8.25 -3.29 -6.95
CA GLN A 257 -6.96 -3.38 -7.64
C GLN A 257 -6.56 -4.80 -8.05
N ALA A 258 -6.68 -5.75 -7.14
CA ALA A 258 -6.23 -7.12 -7.37
C ALA A 258 -7.24 -7.94 -8.19
N VAL A 259 -8.52 -7.58 -8.15
CA VAL A 259 -9.61 -8.32 -8.79
C VAL A 259 -10.21 -7.51 -9.95
N HIS A 260 -10.84 -6.37 -9.65
CA HIS A 260 -11.70 -5.71 -10.63
C HIS A 260 -10.96 -5.00 -11.77
N PHE A 261 -9.80 -4.39 -11.50
CA PHE A 261 -8.96 -3.85 -12.58
C PHE A 261 -8.43 -4.95 -13.51
N VAL A 262 -8.15 -6.14 -12.98
CA VAL A 262 -7.76 -7.29 -13.80
C VAL A 262 -8.93 -7.76 -14.66
N GLU A 263 -10.13 -7.84 -14.07
CA GLU A 263 -11.38 -8.17 -14.79
C GLU A 263 -11.71 -7.15 -15.89
N GLY A 264 -11.56 -5.85 -15.62
CA GLY A 264 -11.81 -4.79 -16.60
C GLY A 264 -10.90 -4.90 -17.83
N GLY A 265 -9.59 -5.14 -17.60
CA GLY A 265 -8.65 -5.39 -18.70
C GLY A 265 -8.93 -6.70 -19.45
N ALA A 266 -9.35 -7.76 -18.75
CA ALA A 266 -9.73 -9.03 -19.36
C ALA A 266 -10.98 -8.90 -20.25
N LEU A 267 -12.00 -8.19 -19.77
CA LEU A 267 -13.22 -7.89 -20.54
C LEU A 267 -12.88 -7.14 -21.82
N LEU A 268 -12.05 -6.10 -21.74
CA LEU A 268 -11.66 -5.33 -22.92
C LEU A 268 -10.92 -6.19 -23.96
N ARG A 269 -10.04 -7.08 -23.51
CA ARG A 269 -9.34 -8.04 -24.39
C ARG A 269 -10.29 -9.08 -24.99
N ALA A 270 -11.36 -9.46 -24.30
CA ALA A 270 -12.34 -10.42 -24.81
C ALA A 270 -13.16 -9.87 -25.99
N TYR A 271 -13.23 -8.54 -26.17
CA TYR A 271 -13.87 -7.91 -27.34
C TYR A 271 -12.98 -7.91 -28.60
N ILE A 272 -11.74 -8.39 -28.52
CA ILE A 272 -10.86 -8.53 -29.68
C ILE A 272 -11.36 -9.69 -30.55
N PRO A 273 -11.67 -9.47 -31.84
CA PRO A 273 -12.09 -10.53 -32.74
C PRO A 273 -11.05 -11.67 -32.80
N PRO A 274 -11.47 -12.95 -32.81
CA PRO A 274 -10.55 -14.06 -32.98
C PRO A 274 -9.74 -13.93 -34.27
N GLY A 275 -8.41 -13.90 -34.15
CA GLY A 275 -7.48 -13.78 -35.29
C GLY A 275 -6.81 -12.41 -35.43
N ASP A 276 -7.36 -11.37 -34.80
CA ASP A 276 -6.67 -10.09 -34.68
C ASP A 276 -5.68 -10.13 -33.52
N THR A 277 -4.44 -9.73 -33.79
CA THR A 277 -3.41 -9.57 -32.74
C THR A 277 -3.06 -8.10 -32.64
N TRP A 278 -3.47 -7.47 -31.54
CA TRP A 278 -2.91 -6.19 -31.18
C TRP A 278 -1.44 -6.35 -30.81
N ASN A 279 -0.66 -5.29 -31.03
CA ASN A 279 0.77 -5.27 -30.74
C ASN A 279 1.01 -5.78 -29.30
N PRO A 280 1.74 -6.90 -29.10
CA PRO A 280 1.97 -7.47 -27.78
C PRO A 280 2.94 -6.63 -26.95
N ASN A 281 3.60 -5.64 -27.54
CA ASN A 281 4.51 -4.75 -26.84
C ASN A 281 3.71 -3.89 -25.82
N PRO A 282 3.96 -4.06 -24.50
CA PRO A 282 3.29 -3.29 -23.45
C PRO A 282 3.53 -1.78 -23.54
N ASP A 283 4.61 -1.34 -24.19
CA ASP A 283 4.95 0.07 -24.36
C ASP A 283 4.23 0.72 -25.56
N SER A 284 3.59 -0.09 -26.39
CA SER A 284 2.79 0.41 -27.51
C SER A 284 1.66 1.30 -27.01
N LEU A 285 1.30 2.32 -27.80
CA LEU A 285 0.16 3.18 -27.47
C LEU A 285 -1.11 2.35 -27.26
N VAL A 286 -1.34 1.34 -28.10
CA VAL A 286 -2.51 0.46 -28.02
C VAL A 286 -2.56 -0.27 -26.67
N GLN A 287 -1.47 -0.88 -26.20
CA GLN A 287 -1.48 -1.56 -24.89
C GLN A 287 -1.70 -0.59 -23.72
N ARG A 288 -1.17 0.64 -23.81
CA ARG A 288 -1.43 1.68 -22.80
C ARG A 288 -2.90 2.12 -22.76
N TRP A 289 -3.55 2.24 -23.93
CA TRP A 289 -4.98 2.56 -24.03
C TRP A 289 -5.83 1.44 -23.44
N ILE A 290 -5.54 0.18 -23.76
CA ILE A 290 -6.22 -0.98 -23.19
C ILE A 290 -6.10 -1.00 -21.67
N ALA A 291 -4.90 -0.73 -21.15
CA ALA A 291 -4.68 -0.67 -19.71
C ALA A 291 -5.52 0.44 -19.06
N ALA A 292 -5.56 1.64 -19.67
CA ALA A 292 -6.33 2.77 -19.14
C ALA A 292 -7.85 2.53 -19.20
N GLU A 293 -8.37 2.02 -20.32
CA GLU A 293 -9.79 1.69 -20.46
C GLU A 293 -10.19 0.50 -19.57
N GLY A 294 -9.33 -0.51 -19.48
CA GLY A 294 -9.50 -1.65 -18.58
C GLY A 294 -9.55 -1.23 -17.11
N ASP A 295 -8.65 -0.34 -16.68
CA ASP A 295 -8.69 0.29 -15.36
C ASP A 295 -10.04 1.01 -15.13
N GLY A 296 -10.53 1.78 -16.12
CA GLY A 296 -11.81 2.47 -16.04
C GLY A 296 -13.03 1.55 -15.91
N ILE A 297 -13.07 0.44 -16.68
CA ILE A 297 -14.10 -0.60 -16.56
C ILE A 297 -14.02 -1.26 -15.18
N GLY A 298 -12.82 -1.61 -14.75
CA GLY A 298 -12.60 -2.23 -13.44
C GLY A 298 -12.98 -1.30 -12.29
N ASP A 299 -12.79 0.01 -12.41
CA ASP A 299 -13.27 1.00 -11.44
C ASP A 299 -14.80 0.99 -11.34
N GLY A 300 -15.49 0.90 -12.49
CA GLY A 300 -16.94 0.77 -12.54
C GLY A 300 -17.44 -0.53 -11.89
N LEU A 301 -16.79 -1.66 -12.18
CA LEU A 301 -17.08 -2.95 -11.55
C LEU A 301 -16.83 -2.91 -10.05
N ALA A 302 -15.73 -2.31 -9.61
CA ALA A 302 -15.41 -2.18 -8.19
C ALA A 302 -16.43 -1.31 -7.47
N GLU A 303 -16.90 -0.23 -8.08
CA GLU A 303 -17.93 0.62 -7.49
C GLU A 303 -19.28 -0.09 -7.44
N ALA A 304 -19.66 -0.83 -8.48
CA ALA A 304 -20.87 -1.63 -8.48
C ALA A 304 -20.85 -2.73 -7.40
N ASN A 305 -19.71 -3.42 -7.24
CA ASN A 305 -19.53 -4.43 -6.19
C ASN A 305 -19.48 -3.81 -4.80
N ARG A 306 -18.78 -2.67 -4.61
CA ARG A 306 -18.81 -1.93 -3.36
C ARG A 306 -20.24 -1.52 -2.98
N LEU A 307 -21.01 -0.99 -3.93
CA LEU A 307 -22.41 -0.66 -3.70
C LEU A 307 -23.22 -1.91 -3.36
N ARG A 308 -22.98 -3.05 -4.02
CA ARG A 308 -23.62 -4.32 -3.67
C ARG A 308 -23.29 -4.72 -2.21
N ASP A 309 -22.03 -4.70 -1.82
CA ASP A 309 -21.54 -5.06 -0.49
C ASP A 309 -22.05 -4.07 0.60
N ASP A 310 -22.06 -2.77 0.31
CA ASP A 310 -22.48 -1.72 1.25
C ASP A 310 -24.01 -1.58 1.37
N PHE A 311 -24.77 -1.92 0.32
CA PHE A 311 -26.24 -1.98 0.37
C PHE A 311 -26.76 -3.30 0.95
N LEU A 312 -25.95 -4.37 0.92
CA LEU A 312 -26.19 -5.65 1.58
C LEU A 312 -25.07 -5.96 2.60
N PRO A 313 -24.88 -5.16 3.67
CA PRO A 313 -23.90 -5.50 4.68
C PRO A 313 -24.22 -6.89 5.26
N ASP A 314 -23.23 -7.59 5.82
CA ASP A 314 -23.43 -8.90 6.46
C ASP A 314 -24.54 -8.91 7.53
N ARG A 315 -24.94 -7.72 8.01
CA ARG A 315 -26.00 -7.46 8.99
C ARG A 315 -27.37 -7.15 8.38
N ALA A 316 -27.50 -7.08 7.06
CA ALA A 316 -28.77 -6.87 6.36
C ALA A 316 -29.60 -8.16 6.39
N TYR A 317 -30.50 -8.24 7.37
CA TYR A 317 -31.48 -9.32 7.52
C TYR A 317 -32.90 -8.74 7.46
N GLY A 318 -33.84 -9.48 6.87
CA GLY A 318 -35.23 -9.07 6.81
C GLY A 318 -35.46 -7.88 5.86
N ASN A 319 -35.96 -6.75 6.39
CA ASN A 319 -36.45 -5.63 5.58
C ASN A 319 -35.40 -4.98 4.64
N PRO A 320 -34.13 -4.79 5.02
CA PRO A 320 -33.11 -4.27 4.10
C PRO A 320 -32.84 -5.20 2.91
N LEU A 321 -32.74 -6.51 3.15
CA LEU A 321 -32.57 -7.52 2.09
C LEU A 321 -33.80 -7.53 1.16
N ALA A 322 -35.01 -7.49 1.71
CA ALA A 322 -36.24 -7.44 0.91
C ALA A 322 -36.37 -6.14 0.09
N ARG A 323 -35.89 -5.01 0.61
CA ARG A 323 -35.84 -3.75 -0.15
C ARG A 323 -34.82 -3.82 -1.28
N TRP A 324 -33.68 -4.46 -1.06
CA TRP A 324 -32.69 -4.68 -2.10
C TRP A 324 -33.24 -5.58 -3.21
N GLU A 325 -33.84 -6.72 -2.86
CA GLU A 325 -34.53 -7.64 -3.79
C GLU A 325 -35.61 -6.92 -4.62
N PHE A 326 -36.35 -6.01 -3.99
CA PHE A 326 -37.33 -5.17 -4.67
C PHE A 326 -36.69 -4.18 -5.65
N ILE A 327 -35.59 -3.54 -5.27
CA ILE A 327 -34.87 -2.57 -6.13
C ILE A 327 -34.19 -3.26 -7.31
N THR A 328 -33.60 -4.44 -7.09
CA THR A 328 -32.89 -5.21 -8.13
C THR A 328 -33.83 -6.08 -8.96
N GLY A 329 -35.10 -6.23 -8.57
CA GLY A 329 -36.08 -7.07 -9.25
C GLY A 329 -35.82 -8.58 -9.06
N LEU A 330 -34.97 -8.96 -8.12
CA LEU A 330 -34.61 -10.34 -7.81
C LEU A 330 -35.54 -10.86 -6.71
N ALA A 331 -36.61 -11.55 -7.09
CA ALA A 331 -37.50 -12.18 -6.11
C ALA A 331 -36.89 -13.50 -5.60
N PRO A 332 -36.84 -13.73 -4.28
CA PRO A 332 -36.29 -14.96 -3.73
C PRO A 332 -37.22 -16.15 -4.01
N GLY A 333 -36.62 -17.32 -4.23
CA GLY A 333 -37.32 -18.59 -4.32
C GLY A 333 -37.92 -19.03 -2.97
N PRO A 334 -38.92 -19.93 -2.97
CA PRO A 334 -39.65 -20.34 -1.75
C PRO A 334 -38.78 -20.99 -0.67
N SER A 335 -37.59 -21.45 -1.03
CA SER A 335 -36.66 -22.19 -0.17
C SER A 335 -35.28 -21.54 -0.07
N ASP A 336 -35.10 -20.33 -0.61
CA ASP A 336 -33.78 -19.72 -0.66
C ASP A 336 -33.35 -19.29 0.74
N SER A 337 -32.20 -19.78 1.16
CA SER A 337 -31.59 -19.38 2.42
C SER A 337 -31.19 -17.91 2.36
N VAL A 338 -31.04 -17.24 3.51
CA VAL A 338 -30.56 -15.86 3.54
C VAL A 338 -29.20 -15.71 2.84
N GLN A 339 -28.34 -16.73 2.92
CA GLN A 339 -27.06 -16.75 2.21
C GLN A 339 -27.27 -16.84 0.69
N THR A 340 -28.11 -17.77 0.24
CA THR A 340 -28.46 -17.94 -1.18
C THR A 340 -29.10 -16.69 -1.79
N ARG A 341 -29.82 -15.90 -0.97
CA ARG A 341 -30.45 -14.64 -1.39
C ARG A 341 -29.46 -13.46 -1.47
N ARG A 342 -28.27 -13.60 -0.88
CA ARG A 342 -27.18 -12.60 -0.93
C ARG A 342 -26.24 -12.84 -2.11
N ASP A 343 -25.96 -14.11 -2.40
CA ASP A 343 -25.04 -14.56 -3.46
C ASP A 343 -25.55 -14.25 -4.88
#